data_AF-X1EHN2-F1
#
_entry.id   AF-X1EHN2-F1
#
_cell.length_a   1.000
_cell.length_b   1.000
_cell.length_c   1.000
_cell.angle_alpha   90.00
_cell.angle_beta   90.00
_cell.angle_gamma   90.00
#
_symmetry.space_group_name_H-M   'P 1'
#
loop_
_entity.id
_entity.type
_entity.pdbx_description
1 polymer ?
#
loop_
_entity_poly.entity_id
_entity_poly.type
_entity_poly.pdbx_seq_one_letter_code
_entity_poly.pdbx_strand_id
1 'polypeptide(L)' 'MSLFSGLTLTLNEKRKLINIHRLVAKAFIPNPGNKELVDHIDRNKQNNNSNNLRWATPKENSNNRDNSIKPSSK' A
#
# COMPACT_ATOMS: atom_id res chain seq x y z
N MET A 1 -17.09 7.31 6.13
CA MET A 1 -17.48 5.89 6.31
C MET A 1 -16.24 5.05 6.05
N SER A 2 -15.68 4.44 7.09
CA SER A 2 -14.44 3.68 6.98
C SER A 2 -14.73 2.33 6.32
N LEU A 3 -14.34 2.17 5.06
CA LEU A 3 -14.36 0.88 4.38
C LEU A 3 -13.00 0.20 4.60
N PHE A 4 -13.10 -1.06 5.03
CA PHE A 4 -12.06 -1.96 5.51
C PHE A 4 -10.67 -1.76 4.89
N SER A 5 -9.64 -1.57 5.74
CA SER A 5 -8.23 -1.58 5.32
C SER A 5 -7.70 -2.98 5.02
N GLY A 6 -8.42 -4.01 5.48
CA GLY A 6 -8.06 -5.40 5.32
C GLY A 6 -9.27 -6.31 5.10
N LEU A 7 -9.03 -7.41 4.39
CA LEU A 7 -9.98 -8.48 4.14
C LEU A 7 -9.51 -9.74 4.88
N THR A 8 -10.42 -10.43 5.54
CA THR A 8 -10.13 -11.76 6.11
C THR A 8 -10.38 -12.82 5.05
N LEU A 9 -9.33 -13.54 4.66
CA LEU A 9 -9.44 -14.72 3.81
C LEU A 9 -9.42 -15.97 4.68
N THR A 10 -10.27 -16.95 4.35
CA THR A 10 -10.27 -18.27 4.98
C THR A 10 -9.88 -19.31 3.94
N LEU A 11 -8.86 -20.11 4.24
CA LEU A 11 -8.42 -21.24 3.40
C LEU A 11 -8.10 -22.42 4.30
N ASN A 12 -8.72 -23.58 4.06
CA ASN A 12 -8.56 -24.78 4.88
C ASN A 12 -8.71 -24.49 6.38
N GLU A 13 -9.80 -23.80 6.74
CA GLU A 13 -10.14 -23.37 8.11
C GLU A 13 -9.19 -22.34 8.73
N LYS A 14 -8.07 -22.02 8.09
CA LYS A 14 -7.14 -20.99 8.54
C LYS A 14 -7.58 -19.64 8.04
N ARG A 15 -7.73 -18.69 8.97
CA ARG A 15 -8.07 -17.30 8.68
C ARG A 15 -6.81 -16.45 8.64
N LYS A 16 -6.74 -15.53 7.68
CA LYS A 16 -5.67 -14.53 7.60
C LYS A 16 -6.25 -13.19 7.21
N LEU A 17 -5.96 -12.17 8.02
CA LEU A 17 -6.21 -10.78 7.66
C LEU A 17 -5.14 -10.34 6.66
N ILE A 18 -5.58 -9.81 5.52
CA ILE A 18 -4.70 -9.34 4.46
C ILE A 18 -5.08 -7.91 4.09
N ASN A 19 -4.07 -7.06 3.89
CA ASN A 19 -4.28 -5.69 3.42
C ASN A 19 -4.80 -5.68 1.97
N ILE A 20 -5.84 -4.89 1.69
CA ILE A 20 -6.47 -4.84 0.37
C ILE A 20 -5.50 -4.35 -0.71
N HIS A 21 -4.77 -3.26 -0.47
CA HIS A 21 -3.78 -2.74 -1.43
C HIS A 21 -2.72 -3.78 -1.81
N ARG A 22 -2.28 -4.63 -0.86
CA ARG A 22 -1.32 -5.71 -1.17
C ARG A 22 -1.94 -6.80 -2.02
N LEU A 23 -3.22 -7.10 -1.84
CA LEU A 23 -3.94 -8.07 -2.67
C LEU A 23 -4.06 -7.55 -4.10
N VAL A 24 -4.48 -6.30 -4.27
CA VAL A 24 -4.60 -5.64 -5.58
C VAL A 24 -3.24 -5.59 -6.28
N ALA A 25 -2.19 -5.12 -5.61
CA ALA A 25 -0.86 -5.04 -6.23
C ALA A 25 -0.31 -6.40 -6.65
N LYS A 26 -0.51 -7.45 -5.84
CA LYS A 26 -0.12 -8.82 -6.19
C LYS A 26 -0.87 -9.39 -7.39
N ALA A 27 -2.13 -9.01 -7.58
CA ALA A 27 -2.97 -9.52 -8.66
C ALA A 27 -2.73 -8.80 -9.99
N PHE A 28 -2.46 -7.49 -9.96
CA PHE A 28 -2.52 -6.64 -11.16
C PHE A 28 -1.21 -5.93 -11.51
N ILE A 29 -0.20 -5.94 -10.65
CA ILE A 29 1.04 -5.16 -10.84
C ILE A 29 2.24 -6.11 -10.82
N PRO A 30 2.91 -6.35 -11.97
CA PRO A 30 4.14 -7.11 -12.01
C PRO A 30 5.22 -6.52 -11.09
N ASN A 31 5.99 -7.40 -10.43
CA ASN A 31 7.08 -7.01 -9.54
C ASN A 31 8.42 -7.61 -9.99
N PRO A 32 8.94 -7.26 -11.18
CA PRO A 32 10.20 -7.83 -11.68
C PRO A 32 11.40 -7.51 -10.78
N GLY A 33 11.32 -6.42 -10.00
CA GLY A 33 12.36 -6.00 -9.07
C GLY A 33 12.26 -6.62 -7.67
N ASN A 34 11.31 -7.53 -7.41
CA ASN A 34 11.09 -8.17 -6.11
C ASN A 34 11.06 -7.18 -4.92
N LYS A 35 10.49 -6.00 -5.13
CA LYS A 35 10.36 -5.01 -4.04
C LYS A 35 9.33 -5.49 -3.02
N GLU A 36 9.56 -5.22 -1.74
CA GLU A 36 8.82 -5.87 -0.66
C GLU A 36 7.55 -5.12 -0.19
N LEU A 37 7.47 -3.81 -0.46
CA LEU A 37 6.36 -2.95 -0.04
C LEU A 37 5.47 -2.56 -1.22
N VAL A 38 4.23 -2.21 -0.89
CA VAL A 38 3.27 -1.58 -1.79
C VAL A 38 2.96 -0.21 -1.22
N ASP A 39 3.16 0.81 -2.03
CA ASP A 39 3.02 2.23 -1.68
C ASP A 39 1.85 2.85 -2.46
N HIS A 40 1.11 3.76 -1.83
CA HIS A 40 0.05 4.56 -2.45
C HIS A 40 0.67 5.84 -3.02
N ILE A 41 0.67 5.98 -4.34
CA ILE A 41 1.32 7.10 -5.05
C ILE A 41 0.76 8.44 -4.58
N ASP A 42 -0.58 8.55 -4.46
CA ASP A 42 -1.29 9.75 -3.99
C ASP A 42 -1.30 9.91 -2.46
N ARG A 43 -0.70 8.98 -1.71
CA ARG A 43 -0.70 8.91 -0.23
C ARG A 43 -2.08 8.73 0.41
N ASN A 44 -3.12 8.52 -0.38
CA ASN A 44 -4.46 8.21 0.10
C ASN A 44 -4.62 6.70 0.27
N LYS A 45 -4.53 6.22 1.52
CA LYS A 45 -4.66 4.80 1.87
C LYS A 45 -6.00 4.16 1.48
N GLN A 46 -7.02 4.96 1.16
CA GLN A 46 -8.33 4.48 0.72
C GLN A 46 -8.38 4.27 -0.80
N ASN A 47 -7.49 4.88 -1.57
CA ASN A 47 -7.44 4.75 -3.02
C ASN A 47 -6.64 3.49 -3.43
N ASN A 48 -7.32 2.34 -3.42
CA ASN A 48 -6.71 1.04 -3.75
C ASN A 48 -6.74 0.71 -5.25
N ASN A 49 -6.93 1.68 -6.14
CA ASN A 49 -6.86 1.45 -7.57
C ASN A 49 -5.44 0.96 -7.95
N SER A 50 -5.31 -0.05 -8.80
CA SER A 50 -4.00 -0.60 -9.19
C SER A 50 -3.06 0.47 -9.76
N ASN A 51 -3.59 1.46 -10.48
CA ASN A 51 -2.79 2.54 -11.05
C ASN A 51 -2.29 3.55 -9.99
N ASN A 52 -2.89 3.55 -8.81
CA ASN A 52 -2.44 4.36 -7.67
C ASN A 52 -1.46 3.60 -6.75
N LEU A 53 -1.21 2.31 -7.01
CA LEU A 53 -0.30 1.50 -6.22
C LEU A 53 1.00 1.27 -6.97
N ARG A 54 2.11 1.19 -6.25
CA ARG A 54 3.40 0.78 -6.81
C ARG A 54 4.16 -0.12 -5.86
N TRP A 55 4.98 -1.01 -6.42
CA TRP A 55 5.98 -1.73 -5.67
C TRP A 55 7.12 -0.79 -5.26
N ALA A 56 7.49 -0.82 -3.99
CA ALA A 56 8.46 0.11 -3.40
C ALA A 56 9.43 -0.62 -2.44
N THR A 57 10.65 -0.10 -2.37
CA THR A 57 11.60 -0.38 -1.28
C THR A 57 11.22 0.45 -0.04
N PRO A 58 11.70 0.10 1.16
CA PRO A 58 11.50 0.91 2.37
C PRO A 58 11.93 2.36 2.20
N LYS A 59 13.03 2.60 1.48
CA LYS A 59 13.55 3.93 1.20
C LYS A 59 12.60 4.74 0.31
N GLU A 60 12.13 4.16 -0.78
CA GLU A 60 11.18 4.81 -1.70
C GLU A 60 9.86 5.15 -0.99
N ASN A 61 9.30 4.19 -0.24
CA ASN A 61 8.08 4.40 0.53
C ASN A 61 8.27 5.48 1.61
N SER A 62 9.41 5.46 2.31
CA SER A 62 9.74 6.49 3.31
C SER A 62 9.90 7.87 2.69
N ASN A 63 10.40 7.96 1.46
CA ASN A 63 10.54 9.23 0.74
C ASN A 63 9.22 9.76 0.17
N ASN A 64 8.15 8.94 0.11
CA ASN A 64 6.83 9.37 -0.30
C ASN A 64 6.12 10.19 0.80
N ARG A 65 6.68 11.35 1.10
CA ARG A 65 6.19 12.30 2.10
C ARG A 65 5.67 13.56 1.40
N ASP A 66 4.70 14.18 2.04
CA ASP A 66 4.24 15.50 1.61
C ASP A 66 5.20 16.55 2.15
N ASN A 67 5.90 17.22 1.23
CA ASN A 67 6.84 18.29 1.54
C ASN A 67 6.15 19.63 1.85
N SER A 68 4.80 19.69 1.79
CA SER A 68 4.03 20.87 2.15
C SER A 68 4.06 21.17 3.67
N ILE A 69 4.35 20.16 4.49
CA ILE A 69 4.60 20.32 5.92
C ILE A 69 6.11 20.56 6.11
N LYS A 70 6.57 21.79 5.83
CA LYS A 70 7.86 22.21 6.35
C LYS A 70 7.73 22.32 7.88
N PRO A 71 8.63 21.73 8.69
CA PRO A 71 8.64 22.00 10.11
C PRO A 71 8.80 23.50 10.29
N SER A 72 7.85 24.13 10.98
CA SER A 72 7.98 25.51 11.43
C SER A 72 9.35 25.66 12.09
N SER A 73 10.16 26.55 11.54
CA SER A 73 11.47 26.92 12.06
C SER A 73 11.36 27.09 13.58
N LYS A 74 12.19 26.36 14.33
CA LYS A 74 12.34 26.55 15.77
C LYS A 74 12.78 27.97 16.09
#